data_AF-A0LD73-F1
#
_entry.id   AF-A0LD73-F1
#
_cell.length_a   1.000
_cell.length_b   1.000
_cell.length_c   1.000
_cell.angle_alpha   90.00
_cell.angle_beta   90.00
_cell.angle_gamma   90.00
#
_symmetry.space_group_name_H-M   'P 1'
#
loop_
_entity.id
_entity.type
_entity.pdbx_description
1 polymer ?
#
loop_
_entity_poly.entity_id
_entity_poly.type
_entity_poly.pdbx_seq_one_letter_code
_entity_poly.pdbx_strand_id
1 'polypeptide(L)'
;MKSKLTERGLQKLTLGGIALLAGLIFYLFIADAQFIGWSSVPQSQVATSSQWTSPAVLVISSGGLVLFGLFVILLLMLVYRRWVRPSQLMLESIYSVVTCAREGRFDVRARSDCPGRVGEIAVQLNGLMDQLHLGVDAINKDVVQLTNFHAEGQTNKLTMAVEVVESLVEVSQFKQQIEEDLTKVEVYRRIGNIIQNKFGLERYTIYEVSSSQNRMHPVLVNGEQEGMCRWCRQEVQFRAELCRAQRTGRIVDGVEQPNICNQFYNDSDHPLGFYCMPVLHSGTVGNVVQLVVEPDMAVMFPYIIPFLQVFLRESSSVIESKRLMEKLRESALKDPLTGLNNRRFLEEYERTIVASSQRKEMFLSVLMMDLDHFKMVNDTHGHQVGDAVLKSLAGVLMQQTRASDLVVRYGGEEFMVVLQNERPHMGNQIAEKIRETVERLKINVPGGCLQKTISIGVAEFPTDGTDFDDVVEKADMALYRAKEQGRNRVISHSASETEDKEEQPAVHLLFKG
;
A
#
# COMPACT_ATOMS: atom_id res chain seq x y z
N MET A 1 -43.73 2.46 -16.92
CA MET A 1 -45.20 2.68 -16.84
C MET A 1 -45.67 4.11 -17.17
N LYS A 2 -44.79 5.08 -17.50
CA LYS A 2 -45.18 6.46 -17.86
C LYS A 2 -45.23 6.78 -19.37
N SER A 3 -44.78 5.90 -20.27
CA SER A 3 -44.78 6.17 -21.73
C SER A 3 -46.11 5.92 -22.44
N LYS A 4 -47.02 5.12 -21.87
CA LYS A 4 -48.34 4.82 -22.48
C LYS A 4 -49.40 5.92 -22.31
N LEU A 5 -49.14 6.94 -21.48
CA LEU A 5 -50.08 8.04 -21.22
C LEU A 5 -49.88 9.23 -22.18
N THR A 6 -48.68 9.42 -22.73
CA THR A 6 -48.36 10.53 -23.64
C THR A 6 -48.80 10.26 -25.08
N GLU A 7 -48.73 9.01 -25.56
CA GLU A 7 -49.22 8.66 -26.92
C GLU A 7 -50.73 8.84 -27.07
N ARG A 8 -51.52 8.49 -26.04
CA ARG A 8 -52.98 8.68 -26.05
C ARG A 8 -53.38 10.16 -25.99
N GLY A 9 -52.56 11.02 -25.38
CA GLY A 9 -52.77 12.48 -25.36
C GLY A 9 -52.48 13.13 -26.72
N LEU A 10 -51.40 12.72 -27.38
CA LEU A 10 -50.98 13.27 -28.68
C LEU A 10 -51.89 12.81 -29.83
N GLN A 11 -52.41 11.57 -29.78
CA GLN A 11 -53.43 11.09 -30.72
C GLN A 11 -54.79 11.82 -30.54
N LYS A 12 -55.15 12.20 -29.30
CA LYS A 12 -56.37 12.98 -29.05
C LYS A 12 -56.27 14.44 -29.51
N LEU A 13 -55.10 15.07 -29.39
CA LEU A 13 -54.88 16.43 -29.91
C LEU A 13 -54.87 16.49 -31.45
N THR A 14 -54.32 15.46 -32.11
CA THR A 14 -54.29 15.41 -33.59
C THR A 14 -55.65 15.10 -34.19
N LEU A 15 -56.45 14.19 -33.60
CA LEU A 15 -57.85 13.99 -34.02
C LEU A 15 -58.73 15.20 -33.71
N GLY A 16 -58.54 15.84 -32.55
CA GLY A 16 -59.30 17.04 -32.17
C GLY A 16 -59.02 18.24 -33.09
N GLY A 17 -57.77 18.42 -33.50
CA GLY A 17 -57.38 19.47 -34.46
C GLY A 17 -57.97 19.24 -35.86
N ILE A 18 -58.01 17.98 -36.33
CA ILE A 18 -58.62 17.63 -37.62
C ILE A 18 -60.15 17.80 -37.58
N ALA A 19 -60.80 17.47 -36.46
CA ALA A 19 -62.24 17.68 -36.27
C ALA A 19 -62.62 19.17 -36.19
N LEU A 20 -61.80 20.01 -35.55
CA LEU A 20 -62.00 21.46 -35.51
C LEU A 20 -61.81 22.11 -36.88
N LEU A 21 -60.81 21.68 -37.66
CA LEU A 21 -60.61 22.17 -39.03
C LEU A 21 -61.73 21.73 -39.97
N ALA A 22 -62.20 20.48 -39.86
CA ALA A 22 -63.36 20.01 -40.60
C ALA A 22 -64.64 20.77 -40.21
N GLY A 23 -64.82 21.07 -38.92
CA GLY A 23 -65.94 21.88 -38.43
C GLY A 23 -65.88 23.34 -38.89
N LEU A 24 -64.69 23.95 -38.96
CA LEU A 24 -64.52 25.32 -39.43
C LEU A 24 -64.78 25.45 -40.94
N ILE A 25 -64.35 24.45 -41.71
CA ILE A 25 -64.62 24.37 -43.16
C ILE A 25 -66.12 24.17 -43.40
N PHE A 26 -66.79 23.33 -42.58
CA PHE A 26 -68.25 23.14 -42.67
C PHE A 26 -69.03 24.40 -42.26
N TYR A 27 -68.56 25.14 -41.26
CA TYR A 27 -69.16 26.40 -40.80
C TYR A 27 -69.00 27.52 -41.83
N LEU A 28 -67.83 27.65 -42.45
CA LEU A 28 -67.60 28.62 -43.54
C LEU A 28 -68.45 28.29 -44.77
N PHE A 29 -68.72 27.02 -45.05
CA PHE A 29 -69.58 26.60 -46.16
C PHE A 29 -71.08 26.86 -45.90
N ILE A 30 -71.53 26.74 -44.64
CA ILE A 30 -72.90 27.13 -44.24
C ILE A 30 -73.06 28.65 -44.23
N ALA A 31 -72.02 29.39 -43.84
CA ALA A 31 -72.03 30.85 -43.82
C ALA A 31 -72.16 31.45 -45.23
N ASP A 32 -71.50 30.87 -46.25
CA ASP A 32 -71.67 31.28 -47.66
C ASP A 32 -73.05 30.90 -48.23
N ALA A 33 -73.68 29.82 -47.74
CA ALA A 33 -75.01 29.40 -48.18
C ALA A 33 -76.15 30.27 -47.64
N GLN A 34 -75.94 31.07 -46.59
CA GLN A 34 -76.96 31.99 -46.05
C GLN A 34 -76.89 33.42 -46.62
N PHE A 35 -75.86 33.77 -47.41
CA PHE A 35 -75.65 35.14 -47.89
C PHE A 35 -76.22 35.43 -49.30
N ILE A 36 -76.79 34.44 -50.01
CA ILE A 36 -77.31 34.61 -51.38
C ILE A 36 -78.79 34.15 -51.49
N GLY A 37 -79.71 35.12 -51.29
CA GLY A 37 -81.15 35.10 -51.67
C GLY A 37 -82.12 34.81 -50.51
N TRP A 38 -83.15 35.61 -50.17
CA TRP A 38 -84.05 36.45 -50.97
C TRP A 38 -84.87 37.45 -50.09
N SER A 39 -85.03 38.68 -50.55
CA SER A 39 -86.29 39.47 -50.55
C SER A 39 -86.03 40.68 -51.47
N SER A 40 -86.65 40.89 -52.62
CA SER A 40 -88.08 40.87 -52.92
C SER A 40 -88.30 40.87 -54.44
N VAL A 41 -89.39 40.23 -54.89
CA VAL A 41 -89.97 40.41 -56.24
C VAL A 41 -91.34 41.08 -56.06
N PRO A 42 -91.73 42.05 -56.91
CA PRO A 42 -93.13 42.23 -57.25
C PRO A 42 -93.42 41.78 -58.69
N GLN A 43 -94.61 41.20 -58.84
CA GLN A 43 -95.16 40.57 -60.03
C GLN A 43 -95.19 41.48 -61.27
N SER A 44 -94.64 40.99 -62.39
CA SER A 44 -95.34 40.84 -63.67
C SER A 44 -94.38 40.39 -64.77
N GLN A 45 -94.92 39.65 -65.74
CA GLN A 45 -94.30 39.06 -66.92
C GLN A 45 -93.80 37.60 -66.80
N VAL A 46 -94.73 36.74 -67.21
CA VAL A 46 -94.57 35.46 -67.90
C VAL A 46 -93.27 35.38 -68.72
N ALA A 47 -92.43 34.39 -68.42
CA ALA A 47 -91.79 33.54 -69.42
C ALA A 47 -91.17 32.29 -68.76
N THR A 48 -91.57 31.15 -69.30
CA THR A 48 -91.11 29.79 -69.04
C THR A 48 -89.59 29.61 -69.16
N SER A 49 -88.95 28.97 -68.16
CA SER A 49 -87.93 27.95 -68.43
C SER A 49 -87.73 27.04 -67.21
N SER A 50 -88.22 25.82 -67.34
CA SER A 50 -87.93 24.66 -66.51
C SER A 50 -86.61 24.02 -66.97
N GLN A 51 -85.59 24.00 -66.11
CA GLN A 51 -84.32 23.22 -66.18
C GLN A 51 -83.41 23.91 -65.14
N TRP A 52 -82.97 23.36 -64.01
CA TRP A 52 -82.19 22.15 -63.77
C TRP A 52 -82.25 21.80 -62.26
N THR A 53 -82.89 20.71 -61.87
CA THR A 53 -82.64 20.06 -60.56
C THR A 53 -82.57 18.56 -60.77
N SER A 54 -81.54 18.10 -61.49
CA SER A 54 -81.31 16.67 -61.65
C SER A 54 -80.57 16.11 -60.42
N PRO A 55 -80.88 14.88 -59.97
CA PRO A 55 -80.14 14.20 -58.90
C PRO A 55 -78.63 14.05 -59.18
N ALA A 56 -78.18 14.31 -60.42
CA ALA A 56 -76.76 14.32 -60.78
C ALA A 56 -75.99 15.45 -60.09
N VAL A 57 -76.58 16.63 -59.89
CA VAL A 57 -75.86 17.79 -59.30
C VAL A 57 -75.53 17.57 -57.82
N LEU A 58 -76.40 16.86 -57.09
CA LEU A 58 -76.21 16.51 -55.66
C LEU A 58 -75.24 15.34 -55.45
N VAL A 59 -75.16 14.41 -56.42
CA VAL A 59 -74.15 13.32 -56.44
C VAL A 59 -72.77 13.87 -56.82
N ILE A 60 -72.70 14.86 -57.71
CA ILE A 60 -71.44 15.52 -58.10
C ILE A 60 -70.86 16.34 -56.93
N SER A 61 -71.70 17.04 -56.14
CA SER A 61 -71.23 17.82 -54.99
C SER A 61 -70.76 16.96 -53.80
N SER A 62 -71.46 15.85 -53.52
CA SER A 62 -71.04 14.87 -52.51
C SER A 62 -69.77 14.10 -52.92
N GLY A 63 -69.63 13.74 -54.19
CA GLY A 63 -68.40 13.15 -54.73
C GLY A 63 -67.18 14.09 -54.64
N GLY A 64 -67.37 15.39 -54.87
CA GLY A 64 -66.32 16.41 -54.73
C GLY A 64 -65.81 16.56 -53.29
N LEU A 65 -66.70 16.51 -52.30
CA LEU A 65 -66.35 16.54 -50.87
C LEU A 65 -65.54 15.32 -50.43
N VAL A 66 -65.89 14.13 -50.93
CA VAL A 66 -65.14 12.90 -50.66
C VAL A 66 -63.75 12.96 -51.28
N LEU A 67 -63.63 13.43 -52.53
CA LEU A 67 -62.34 13.60 -53.21
C LEU A 67 -61.46 14.64 -52.51
N PHE A 68 -62.03 15.76 -52.07
CA PHE A 68 -61.32 16.77 -51.28
C PHE A 68 -60.87 16.23 -49.93
N GLY A 69 -61.72 15.47 -49.22
CA GLY A 69 -61.36 14.81 -47.98
C GLY A 69 -60.21 13.81 -48.15
N LEU A 70 -60.25 12.99 -49.20
CA LEU A 70 -59.16 12.07 -49.54
C LEU A 70 -57.86 12.80 -49.89
N PHE A 71 -57.94 13.91 -50.61
CA PHE A 71 -56.80 14.76 -50.94
C PHE A 71 -56.16 15.36 -49.67
N VAL A 72 -56.96 15.87 -48.73
CA VAL A 72 -56.47 16.38 -47.44
C VAL A 72 -55.83 15.27 -46.61
N ILE A 73 -56.42 14.07 -46.57
CA ILE A 73 -55.82 12.92 -45.87
C ILE A 73 -54.48 12.53 -46.49
N LEU A 74 -54.39 12.49 -47.82
CA LEU A 74 -53.15 12.17 -48.53
C LEU A 74 -52.06 13.23 -48.30
N LEU A 75 -52.44 14.51 -48.27
CA LEU A 75 -51.55 15.62 -47.93
C LEU A 75 -51.06 15.51 -46.47
N LEU A 76 -51.95 15.23 -45.52
CA LEU A 76 -51.59 15.00 -44.12
C LEU A 76 -50.67 13.77 -43.96
N MET A 77 -50.92 12.68 -44.68
CA MET A 77 -50.04 11.51 -44.69
C MET A 77 -48.66 11.83 -45.28
N LEU A 78 -48.59 12.64 -46.34
CA LEU A 78 -47.34 13.13 -46.92
C LEU A 78 -46.56 13.99 -45.93
N VAL A 79 -47.21 14.94 -45.26
CA VAL A 79 -46.60 15.78 -44.22
C VAL A 79 -46.13 14.93 -43.05
N TYR A 80 -46.95 13.99 -42.57
CA TYR A 80 -46.58 13.07 -41.50
C TYR A 80 -45.37 12.23 -41.87
N ARG A 81 -45.34 11.65 -43.08
CA ARG A 81 -44.24 10.79 -43.55
C ARG A 81 -42.95 11.58 -43.82
N ARG A 82 -43.06 12.81 -44.34
CA ARG A 82 -41.90 13.61 -44.77
C ARG A 82 -41.28 14.43 -43.65
N TRP A 83 -42.09 14.84 -42.65
CA TRP A 83 -41.65 15.78 -41.61
C TRP A 83 -41.80 15.22 -40.20
N VAL A 84 -42.97 14.68 -39.83
CA VAL A 84 -43.24 14.27 -38.44
C VAL A 84 -42.52 12.98 -38.05
N ARG A 85 -42.62 11.94 -38.88
CA ARG A 85 -42.04 10.62 -38.61
C ARG A 85 -40.50 10.67 -38.48
N PRO A 86 -39.75 11.36 -39.36
CA PRO A 86 -38.30 11.50 -39.18
C PRO A 86 -37.91 12.16 -37.85
N SER A 87 -38.61 13.22 -37.44
CA SER A 87 -38.31 13.90 -36.17
C SER A 87 -38.59 13.04 -34.94
N GLN A 88 -39.66 12.22 -34.97
CA GLN A 88 -39.95 11.28 -33.87
C GLN A 88 -38.85 10.21 -33.73
N LEU A 89 -38.46 9.58 -34.85
CA LEU A 89 -37.40 8.58 -34.87
C LEU A 89 -36.06 9.15 -34.41
N MET A 90 -35.79 10.42 -34.74
CA MET A 90 -34.58 11.10 -34.29
C MET A 90 -34.60 11.37 -32.79
N LEU A 91 -35.73 11.83 -32.23
CA LEU A 91 -35.88 12.02 -30.78
C LEU A 91 -35.70 10.72 -30.00
N GLU A 92 -36.25 9.61 -30.49
CA GLU A 92 -36.02 8.28 -29.89
C GLU A 92 -34.54 7.88 -29.95
N SER A 93 -33.88 8.14 -31.08
CA SER A 93 -32.46 7.86 -31.26
C SER A 93 -31.58 8.71 -30.34
N ILE A 94 -31.87 10.01 -30.20
CA ILE A 94 -31.18 10.89 -29.23
C ILE A 94 -31.41 10.39 -27.81
N TYR A 95 -32.63 10.03 -27.45
CA TYR A 95 -32.95 9.50 -26.12
C TYR A 95 -32.13 8.23 -25.81
N SER A 96 -32.00 7.33 -26.79
CA SER A 96 -31.16 6.13 -26.66
C SER A 96 -29.69 6.48 -26.42
N VAL A 97 -29.12 7.43 -27.18
CA VAL A 97 -27.72 7.86 -27.01
C VAL A 97 -27.50 8.44 -25.63
N VAL A 98 -28.36 9.34 -25.17
CA VAL A 98 -28.23 9.96 -23.83
C VAL A 98 -28.34 8.91 -22.73
N THR A 99 -29.22 7.92 -22.89
CA THR A 99 -29.35 6.83 -21.91
C THR A 99 -28.09 5.95 -21.86
N CYS A 100 -27.54 5.61 -23.03
CA CYS A 100 -26.29 4.84 -23.13
C CYS A 100 -25.10 5.64 -22.56
N ALA A 101 -25.02 6.94 -22.85
CA ALA A 101 -23.99 7.82 -22.32
C ALA A 101 -24.04 7.90 -20.78
N ARG A 102 -25.23 7.90 -20.19
CA ARG A 102 -25.39 7.84 -18.72
C ARG A 102 -24.86 6.55 -18.11
N GLU A 103 -24.87 5.46 -18.87
CA GLU A 103 -24.31 4.17 -18.49
C GLU A 103 -22.81 4.05 -18.85
N GLY A 104 -22.18 5.11 -19.36
CA GLY A 104 -20.77 5.14 -19.74
C GLY A 104 -20.46 4.55 -21.14
N ARG A 105 -21.49 4.30 -21.94
CA ARG A 105 -21.38 3.82 -23.33
C ARG A 105 -21.44 5.01 -24.30
N PHE A 106 -20.26 5.48 -24.72
CA PHE A 106 -20.10 6.63 -25.63
C PHE A 106 -19.88 6.23 -27.09
N ASP A 107 -20.03 4.95 -27.44
CA ASP A 107 -19.89 4.39 -28.79
C ASP A 107 -21.19 4.45 -29.60
N VAL A 108 -22.34 4.68 -28.95
CA VAL A 108 -23.65 4.77 -29.60
C VAL A 108 -23.84 6.14 -30.27
N ARG A 109 -24.39 6.16 -31.50
CA ARG A 109 -24.62 7.38 -32.28
C ARG A 109 -26.11 7.59 -32.61
N ALA A 110 -26.53 8.85 -32.59
CA ALA A 110 -27.87 9.26 -32.94
C ALA A 110 -28.01 9.35 -34.46
N ARG A 111 -29.20 9.08 -34.97
CA ARG A 111 -29.56 9.31 -36.37
C ARG A 111 -29.47 10.80 -36.71
N SER A 112 -28.90 11.12 -37.86
CA SER A 112 -28.70 12.49 -38.35
C SER A 112 -29.38 12.75 -39.70
N ASP A 113 -30.35 11.91 -40.09
CA ASP A 113 -31.04 11.96 -41.38
C ASP A 113 -32.21 12.96 -41.43
N CYS A 114 -32.47 13.70 -40.33
CA CYS A 114 -33.51 14.71 -40.27
C CYS A 114 -32.99 16.08 -40.78
N PRO A 115 -33.60 16.69 -41.80
CA PRO A 115 -33.18 18.00 -42.29
C PRO A 115 -33.46 19.13 -41.27
N GLY A 116 -32.63 20.17 -41.32
CA GLY A 116 -32.75 21.38 -40.49
C GLY A 116 -32.11 21.27 -39.12
N ARG A 117 -32.44 22.21 -38.22
CA ARG A 117 -31.85 22.37 -36.88
C ARG A 117 -31.91 21.10 -36.02
N VAL A 118 -32.93 20.27 -36.25
CA VAL A 118 -33.15 19.03 -35.52
C VAL A 118 -32.05 18.01 -35.84
N GLY A 119 -31.67 17.85 -37.11
CA GLY A 119 -30.52 17.01 -37.50
C GLY A 119 -29.17 17.59 -37.06
N GLU A 120 -29.01 18.91 -37.07
CA GLU A 120 -27.79 19.56 -36.56
C GLU A 120 -27.53 19.21 -35.09
N ILE A 121 -28.58 19.14 -34.26
CA ILE A 121 -28.45 18.71 -32.86
C ILE A 121 -27.93 17.28 -32.77
N ALA A 122 -28.41 16.37 -33.61
CA ALA A 122 -27.92 14.99 -33.61
C ALA A 122 -26.45 14.88 -34.05
N VAL A 123 -26.03 15.69 -35.03
CA VAL A 123 -24.63 15.76 -35.46
C VAL A 123 -23.73 16.31 -34.34
N GLN A 124 -24.15 17.39 -33.67
CA GLN A 124 -23.42 17.95 -32.53
C GLN A 124 -23.33 16.97 -31.36
N LEU A 125 -24.43 16.28 -31.06
CA LEU A 125 -24.46 15.24 -30.02
C LEU A 125 -23.48 14.10 -30.35
N ASN A 126 -23.46 13.65 -31.60
CA ASN A 126 -22.52 12.62 -32.04
C ASN A 126 -21.06 13.08 -31.92
N GLY A 127 -20.76 14.32 -32.32
CA GLY A 127 -19.41 14.88 -32.15
C GLY A 127 -18.98 14.98 -30.69
N LEU A 128 -19.89 15.31 -29.77
CA LEU A 128 -19.62 15.31 -28.34
C LEU A 128 -19.39 13.87 -27.82
N MET A 129 -20.15 12.88 -28.29
CA MET A 129 -19.91 11.47 -27.95
C MET A 129 -18.56 10.97 -28.47
N ASP A 130 -18.13 11.39 -29.66
CA ASP A 130 -16.80 11.06 -30.19
C ASP A 130 -15.69 11.62 -29.29
N GLN A 131 -15.80 12.89 -28.89
CA GLN A 131 -14.83 13.52 -27.99
C GLN A 131 -14.77 12.84 -26.62
N LEU A 132 -15.93 12.53 -26.03
CA LEU A 132 -15.99 11.80 -24.76
C LEU A 132 -15.43 10.38 -24.88
N HIS A 133 -15.76 9.67 -25.96
CA HIS A 133 -15.26 8.32 -26.19
C HIS A 133 -13.73 8.30 -26.28
N LEU A 134 -13.16 9.20 -27.09
CA LEU A 134 -11.70 9.33 -27.25
C LEU A 134 -11.01 9.75 -25.95
N GLY A 135 -11.58 10.74 -25.23
CA GLY A 135 -11.01 11.22 -23.98
C GLY A 135 -11.01 10.15 -22.88
N VAL A 136 -12.12 9.44 -22.72
CA VAL A 136 -12.25 8.38 -21.71
C VAL A 136 -11.40 7.16 -22.05
N ASP A 137 -11.30 6.77 -23.32
CA ASP A 137 -10.44 5.66 -23.73
C ASP A 137 -8.95 6.00 -23.58
N ALA A 138 -8.55 7.26 -23.83
CA ALA A 138 -7.19 7.71 -23.55
C ALA A 138 -6.87 7.63 -22.05
N ILE A 139 -7.75 8.15 -21.19
CA ILE A 139 -7.60 8.07 -19.72
C ILE A 139 -7.55 6.60 -19.28
N ASN A 140 -8.45 5.75 -19.78
CA ASN A 140 -8.47 4.34 -19.41
C ASN A 140 -7.18 3.62 -19.84
N LYS A 141 -6.64 3.95 -21.02
CA LYS A 141 -5.36 3.41 -21.49
C LYS A 141 -4.19 3.83 -20.59
N ASP A 142 -4.13 5.10 -20.19
CA ASP A 142 -3.09 5.61 -19.28
C ASP A 142 -3.20 4.97 -17.89
N VAL A 143 -4.44 4.81 -17.39
CA VAL A 143 -4.76 4.11 -16.14
C VAL A 143 -4.32 2.64 -16.21
N VAL A 144 -4.64 1.92 -17.28
CA VAL A 144 -4.24 0.52 -17.49
C VAL A 144 -2.71 0.42 -17.52
N GLN A 145 -2.01 1.37 -18.15
CA GLN A 145 -0.54 1.39 -18.17
C GLN A 145 0.08 1.63 -16.79
N LEU A 146 -0.50 2.50 -15.97
CA LEU A 146 0.01 2.83 -14.63
C LEU A 146 -0.25 1.73 -13.59
N THR A 147 -1.41 1.07 -13.71
CA THR A 147 -1.90 0.11 -12.72
C THR A 147 -1.76 -1.35 -13.17
N ASN A 148 -1.49 -1.61 -14.45
CA ASN A 148 -1.58 -2.93 -15.09
C ASN A 148 -2.96 -3.60 -14.96
N PHE A 149 -3.98 -2.85 -14.56
CA PHE A 149 -5.33 -3.32 -14.34
C PHE A 149 -6.12 -3.32 -15.65
N HIS A 150 -6.70 -4.47 -16.01
CA HIS A 150 -7.57 -4.60 -17.17
C HIS A 150 -9.02 -4.69 -16.69
N ALA A 151 -9.76 -3.61 -16.86
CA ALA A 151 -11.19 -3.59 -16.62
C ALA A 151 -11.93 -4.30 -17.76
N GLU A 152 -12.12 -5.62 -17.68
CA GLU A 152 -13.06 -6.32 -18.55
C GLU A 152 -14.47 -6.25 -17.95
N GLY A 153 -15.31 -5.34 -18.48
CA GLY A 153 -16.72 -5.26 -18.06
C GLY A 153 -17.46 -4.01 -18.53
N GLN A 154 -18.80 -4.11 -18.62
CA GLN A 154 -19.72 -3.00 -18.93
C GLN A 154 -19.96 -2.07 -17.72
N THR A 155 -18.92 -1.66 -17.02
CA THR A 155 -19.03 -0.61 -15.99
C THR A 155 -18.67 0.74 -16.60
N ASN A 156 -19.29 1.79 -16.06
CA ASN A 156 -19.10 3.15 -16.54
C ASN A 156 -17.61 3.54 -16.46
N LYS A 157 -16.95 3.64 -17.63
CA LYS A 157 -15.50 3.91 -17.74
C LYS A 157 -15.07 5.21 -17.05
N LEU A 158 -15.96 6.21 -16.92
CA LEU A 158 -15.67 7.43 -16.15
C LEU A 158 -15.61 7.17 -14.66
N THR A 159 -16.53 6.37 -14.13
CA THR A 159 -16.54 6.02 -12.70
C THR A 159 -15.24 5.32 -12.32
N MET A 160 -14.77 4.40 -13.18
CA MET A 160 -13.49 3.73 -12.98
C MET A 160 -12.29 4.69 -13.04
N ALA A 161 -12.30 5.63 -13.98
CA ALA A 161 -11.25 6.64 -14.08
C ALA A 161 -11.19 7.52 -12.82
N VAL A 162 -12.35 7.92 -12.28
CA VAL A 162 -12.44 8.68 -11.02
C VAL A 162 -11.92 7.85 -9.85
N GLU A 163 -12.34 6.59 -9.70
CA GLU A 163 -11.88 5.69 -8.65
C GLU A 163 -10.36 5.48 -8.67
N VAL A 164 -9.77 5.33 -9.86
CA VAL A 164 -8.32 5.19 -9.98
C VAL A 164 -7.60 6.48 -9.59
N VAL A 165 -8.09 7.65 -10.04
CA VAL A 165 -7.48 8.93 -9.67
C VAL A 165 -7.57 9.16 -8.17
N GLU A 166 -8.71 8.88 -7.54
CA GLU A 166 -8.86 8.92 -6.08
C GLU A 166 -7.88 7.97 -5.39
N SER A 167 -7.75 6.73 -5.90
CA SER A 167 -6.79 5.76 -5.38
C SER A 167 -5.34 6.24 -5.51
N LEU A 168 -4.97 6.97 -6.57
CA LEU A 168 -3.62 7.52 -6.72
C LEU A 168 -3.32 8.60 -5.67
N VAL A 169 -4.29 9.44 -5.33
CA VAL A 169 -4.15 10.43 -4.26
C VAL A 169 -3.92 9.73 -2.92
N GLU A 170 -4.71 8.70 -2.62
CA GLU A 170 -4.58 7.93 -1.38
C GLU A 170 -3.23 7.20 -1.29
N VAL A 171 -2.76 6.61 -2.40
CA VAL A 171 -1.44 5.98 -2.48
C VAL A 171 -0.34 7.02 -2.22
N SER A 172 -0.45 8.22 -2.79
CA SER A 172 0.52 9.29 -2.58
C SER A 172 0.55 9.75 -1.11
N GLN A 173 -0.61 9.91 -0.48
CA GLN A 173 -0.70 10.28 0.94
C GLN A 173 -0.15 9.17 1.84
N PHE A 174 -0.50 7.92 1.55
CA PHE A 174 0.04 6.76 2.25
C PHE A 174 1.57 6.72 2.16
N LYS A 175 2.13 6.92 0.95
CA LYS A 175 3.58 6.96 0.74
C LYS A 175 4.26 8.01 1.61
N GLN A 176 3.72 9.22 1.66
CA GLN A 176 4.25 10.28 2.52
C GLN A 176 4.24 9.86 3.99
N GLN A 177 3.13 9.27 4.46
CA GLN A 177 3.00 8.81 5.85
C GLN A 177 4.03 7.74 6.22
N ILE A 178 4.30 6.77 5.35
CA ILE A 178 5.29 5.71 5.62
C ILE A 178 6.73 6.22 5.53
N GLU A 179 7.01 7.25 4.73
CA GLU A 179 8.35 7.87 4.66
C GLU A 179 8.71 8.55 6.00
N GLU A 180 7.71 9.14 6.64
CA GLU A 180 7.79 9.81 7.95
C GLU A 180 7.86 8.82 9.14
N ASP A 181 7.55 7.53 8.95
CA ASP A 181 7.65 6.51 10.00
C ASP A 181 9.11 6.27 10.43
N LEU A 182 9.35 6.01 11.71
CA LEU A 182 10.71 5.83 12.23
C LEU A 182 11.24 4.42 11.93
N THR A 183 10.37 3.41 12.03
CA THR A 183 10.76 2.00 11.97
C THR A 183 10.01 1.26 10.87
N LYS A 184 10.63 0.20 10.31
CA LYS A 184 9.93 -0.70 9.36
C LYS A 184 8.67 -1.34 9.96
N VAL A 185 8.64 -1.50 11.28
CA VAL A 185 7.51 -2.06 12.03
C VAL A 185 6.28 -1.15 11.98
N GLU A 186 6.47 0.17 12.06
CA GLU A 186 5.39 1.15 11.86
C GLU A 186 4.82 1.07 10.44
N VAL A 187 5.69 0.95 9.44
CA VAL A 187 5.27 0.80 8.04
C VAL A 187 4.42 -0.46 7.85
N TYR A 188 4.85 -1.62 8.40
CA TYR A 188 4.06 -2.85 8.36
C TYR A 188 2.70 -2.70 9.04
N ARG A 189 2.63 -1.98 10.18
CA ARG A 189 1.36 -1.69 10.87
C ARG A 189 0.43 -0.86 10.00
N ARG A 190 0.94 0.15 9.27
CA ARG A 190 0.12 0.95 8.35
C ARG A 190 -0.39 0.12 7.17
N ILE A 191 0.44 -0.76 6.61
CA ILE A 191 -0.01 -1.72 5.58
C ILE A 191 -1.14 -2.60 6.13
N GLY A 192 -0.98 -3.12 7.35
CA GLY A 192 -2.04 -3.88 8.03
C GLY A 192 -3.34 -3.11 8.19
N ASN A 193 -3.26 -1.83 8.61
CA ASN A 193 -4.42 -0.95 8.72
C ASN A 193 -5.13 -0.73 7.37
N ILE A 194 -4.40 -0.64 6.26
CA ILE A 194 -5.00 -0.54 4.92
C ILE A 194 -5.71 -1.85 4.56
N ILE A 195 -5.06 -2.99 4.78
CA ILE A 195 -5.64 -4.31 4.51
C ILE A 195 -6.95 -4.50 5.30
N GLN A 196 -6.98 -4.12 6.58
CA GLN A 196 -8.16 -4.25 7.44
C GLN A 196 -9.21 -3.17 7.21
N ASN A 197 -8.86 -1.89 7.38
CA ASN A 197 -9.85 -0.82 7.46
C ASN A 197 -10.37 -0.41 6.09
N LYS A 198 -9.53 -0.47 5.05
CA LYS A 198 -9.92 -0.08 3.70
C LYS A 198 -10.48 -1.25 2.90
N PHE A 199 -9.77 -2.38 2.91
CA PHE A 199 -10.17 -3.54 2.11
C PHE A 199 -11.03 -4.55 2.86
N GLY A 200 -11.25 -4.38 4.17
CA GLY A 200 -12.11 -5.26 4.97
C GLY A 200 -11.53 -6.66 5.17
N LEU A 201 -10.21 -6.84 5.04
CA LEU A 201 -9.57 -8.15 5.07
C LEU A 201 -9.01 -8.43 6.46
N GLU A 202 -9.65 -9.34 7.19
CA GLU A 202 -9.24 -9.69 8.55
C GLU A 202 -8.14 -10.76 8.59
N ARG A 203 -8.12 -11.68 7.61
CA ARG A 203 -7.22 -12.82 7.59
C ARG A 203 -6.07 -12.59 6.63
N TYR A 204 -4.94 -12.18 7.18
CA TYR A 204 -3.73 -11.92 6.40
C TYR A 204 -2.46 -12.15 7.21
N THR A 205 -1.34 -12.30 6.52
CA THR A 205 -0.03 -12.34 7.13
C THR A 205 0.98 -11.61 6.27
N ILE A 206 1.74 -10.70 6.87
CA ILE A 206 2.88 -10.06 6.23
C ILE A 206 4.14 -10.76 6.71
N TYR A 207 4.87 -11.35 5.78
CA TYR A 207 6.15 -12.00 6.05
C TYR A 207 7.30 -11.13 5.58
N GLU A 208 8.36 -11.04 6.37
CA GLU A 208 9.67 -10.52 5.94
C GLU A 208 10.58 -11.67 5.55
N VAL A 209 11.18 -11.55 4.37
CA VAL A 209 11.97 -12.59 3.71
C VAL A 209 13.43 -12.14 3.64
N SER A 210 14.31 -12.98 4.18
CA SER A 210 15.75 -12.86 4.05
C SER A 210 16.24 -13.94 3.09
N SER A 211 16.30 -13.60 1.80
CA SER A 211 16.72 -14.56 0.76
C SER A 211 18.16 -15.06 0.96
N SER A 212 19.07 -14.22 1.47
CA SER A 212 20.46 -14.62 1.74
C SER A 212 20.61 -15.58 2.91
N GLN A 213 19.78 -15.43 3.94
CA GLN A 213 19.76 -16.34 5.10
C GLN A 213 18.79 -17.51 4.89
N ASN A 214 18.06 -17.53 3.78
CA ASN A 214 17.01 -18.49 3.46
C ASN A 214 15.92 -18.57 4.55
N ARG A 215 15.57 -17.43 5.15
CA ARG A 215 14.60 -17.34 6.25
C ARG A 215 13.41 -16.47 5.86
N MET A 216 12.26 -16.82 6.41
CA MET A 216 11.01 -16.07 6.27
C MET A 216 10.40 -15.97 7.65
N HIS A 217 9.93 -14.82 8.08
CA HIS A 217 9.29 -14.72 9.39
C HIS A 217 8.05 -13.83 9.32
N PRO A 218 6.96 -14.24 9.99
CA PRO A 218 5.76 -13.43 10.08
C PRO A 218 6.06 -12.19 10.93
N VAL A 219 5.78 -11.00 10.39
CA VAL A 219 5.91 -9.73 11.10
C VAL A 219 4.55 -9.26 11.62
N LEU A 220 3.49 -9.52 10.85
CA LEU A 220 2.13 -9.17 11.20
C LEU A 220 1.19 -10.31 10.84
N VAL A 221 0.37 -10.80 11.78
CA VAL A 221 -0.61 -11.87 11.58
C VAL A 221 -1.98 -11.35 12.01
N ASN A 222 -2.91 -11.20 11.07
CA ASN A 222 -4.26 -10.65 11.32
C ASN A 222 -4.27 -9.32 12.11
N GLY A 223 -3.26 -8.47 11.91
CA GLY A 223 -3.09 -7.19 12.62
C GLY A 223 -2.31 -7.25 13.93
N GLU A 224 -1.99 -8.44 14.44
CA GLU A 224 -1.16 -8.62 15.63
C GLU A 224 0.32 -8.74 15.26
N GLN A 225 1.19 -8.07 16.03
CA GLN A 225 2.65 -8.10 15.82
C GLN A 225 3.24 -9.44 16.27
N GLU A 226 4.20 -9.95 15.51
CA GLU A 226 4.99 -11.15 15.86
C GLU A 226 4.14 -12.37 16.28
N GLY A 227 3.31 -12.86 15.34
CA GLY A 227 2.55 -14.10 15.52
C GLY A 227 3.31 -15.34 15.04
N MET A 228 2.84 -16.52 15.41
CA MET A 228 3.29 -17.76 14.76
C MET A 228 2.78 -17.82 13.31
N CYS A 229 3.51 -18.52 12.44
CA CYS A 229 3.01 -18.85 11.10
C CYS A 229 1.68 -19.60 11.22
N ARG A 230 0.59 -18.98 10.76
CA ARG A 230 -0.78 -19.46 11.00
C ARG A 230 -1.34 -20.27 9.83
N TRP A 231 -1.10 -19.82 8.60
CA TRP A 231 -1.76 -20.33 7.39
C TRP A 231 -0.83 -21.13 6.47
N CYS A 232 0.48 -21.09 6.73
CA CYS A 232 1.46 -21.93 6.07
C CYS A 232 2.08 -22.90 7.08
N ARG A 233 2.62 -24.01 6.61
CA ARG A 233 3.40 -24.91 7.45
C ARG A 233 4.63 -24.19 8.03
N GLN A 234 5.06 -24.56 9.24
CA GLN A 234 6.08 -23.81 9.98
C GLN A 234 7.47 -23.87 9.32
N GLU A 235 7.75 -24.90 8.52
CA GLU A 235 9.03 -25.11 7.84
C GLU A 235 9.40 -23.96 6.91
N VAL A 236 8.42 -23.24 6.35
CA VAL A 236 8.68 -22.07 5.50
C VAL A 236 9.46 -21.00 6.26
N GLN A 237 9.41 -20.97 7.60
CA GLN A 237 10.11 -19.97 8.38
C GLN A 237 11.63 -20.17 8.40
N PHE A 238 12.05 -21.43 8.41
CA PHE A 238 13.45 -21.83 8.41
C PHE A 238 13.99 -22.07 6.99
N ARG A 239 13.08 -22.25 6.02
CA ARG A 239 13.37 -22.55 4.62
C ARG A 239 12.45 -21.73 3.71
N ALA A 240 12.87 -20.50 3.43
CA ALA A 240 12.09 -19.56 2.64
C ALA A 240 11.80 -20.07 1.22
N GLU A 241 12.67 -20.89 0.64
CA GLU A 241 12.54 -21.47 -0.70
C GLU A 241 11.35 -22.42 -0.87
N LEU A 242 10.78 -22.90 0.24
CA LEU A 242 9.54 -23.68 0.23
C LEU A 242 8.34 -22.83 -0.16
N CYS A 243 8.36 -21.52 0.13
CA CYS A 243 7.31 -20.60 -0.26
C CYS A 243 7.35 -20.34 -1.78
N ARG A 244 6.27 -20.69 -2.48
CA ARG A 244 6.19 -20.55 -3.95
C ARG A 244 6.27 -19.08 -4.39
N ALA A 245 5.63 -18.16 -3.66
CA ALA A 245 5.67 -16.74 -3.97
C ALA A 245 7.10 -16.17 -3.84
N GLN A 246 7.81 -16.57 -2.78
CA GLN A 246 9.22 -16.22 -2.59
C GLN A 246 10.09 -16.77 -3.72
N ARG A 247 9.93 -18.06 -4.06
CA ARG A 247 10.78 -18.73 -5.06
C ARG A 247 10.57 -18.21 -6.47
N THR A 248 9.34 -17.84 -6.81
CA THR A 248 8.98 -17.44 -8.19
C THR A 248 8.96 -15.93 -8.40
N GLY A 249 8.83 -15.14 -7.33
CA GLY A 249 8.61 -13.69 -7.43
C GLY A 249 7.28 -13.32 -8.10
N ARG A 250 6.32 -14.26 -8.19
CA ARG A 250 5.00 -14.06 -8.82
C ARG A 250 3.88 -14.24 -7.80
N ILE A 251 2.75 -13.60 -8.06
CA ILE A 251 1.52 -13.84 -7.30
C ILE A 251 1.16 -15.32 -7.39
N VAL A 252 0.78 -15.88 -6.25
CA VAL A 252 0.25 -17.24 -6.17
C VAL A 252 -1.22 -17.14 -5.81
N ASP A 253 -2.09 -17.45 -6.78
CA ASP A 253 -3.53 -17.46 -6.63
C ASP A 253 -4.00 -18.90 -6.30
N GLY A 254 -4.29 -19.12 -5.03
CA GLY A 254 -4.86 -20.36 -4.51
C GLY A 254 -6.38 -20.42 -4.58
N VAL A 255 -7.07 -19.35 -4.98
CA VAL A 255 -8.52 -19.38 -5.25
C VAL A 255 -8.76 -19.99 -6.62
N GLU A 256 -8.08 -19.49 -7.65
CA GLU A 256 -8.17 -20.02 -9.00
C GLU A 256 -7.53 -21.42 -9.08
N GLN A 257 -6.43 -21.64 -8.36
CA GLN A 257 -5.69 -22.90 -8.35
C GLN A 257 -5.45 -23.41 -6.92
N PRO A 258 -6.43 -24.09 -6.28
CA PRO A 258 -6.34 -24.51 -4.87
C PRO A 258 -5.08 -25.30 -4.47
N ASN A 259 -4.55 -26.10 -5.39
CA ASN A 259 -3.39 -26.96 -5.12
C ASN A 259 -2.05 -26.36 -5.60
N ILE A 260 -2.00 -25.07 -5.93
CA ILE A 260 -0.81 -24.41 -6.46
C ILE A 260 0.34 -24.33 -5.43
N CYS A 261 0.04 -24.32 -4.13
CA CYS A 261 1.04 -24.23 -3.06
C CYS A 261 0.87 -25.33 -2.02
N ASN A 262 1.89 -26.18 -1.91
CA ASN A 262 1.93 -27.33 -1.00
C ASN A 262 2.18 -26.93 0.46
N GLN A 263 2.51 -25.66 0.70
CA GLN A 263 2.80 -25.12 2.03
C GLN A 263 1.60 -24.47 2.69
N PHE A 264 0.56 -24.12 1.92
CA PHE A 264 -0.67 -23.60 2.48
C PHE A 264 -1.37 -24.69 3.28
N TYR A 265 -1.75 -24.38 4.51
CA TYR A 265 -2.49 -25.27 5.38
C TYR A 265 -3.97 -24.87 5.33
N ASN A 266 -4.80 -25.78 4.83
CA ASN A 266 -6.25 -25.62 4.80
C ASN A 266 -6.86 -26.70 5.70
N ASP A 267 -7.78 -26.31 6.57
CA ASP A 267 -8.54 -27.27 7.37
C ASP A 267 -9.58 -27.97 6.48
N SER A 268 -9.88 -29.22 6.79
CA SER A 268 -10.72 -30.10 5.96
C SER A 268 -12.18 -29.66 5.93
N ASP A 269 -12.64 -28.99 7.00
CA ASP A 269 -14.05 -28.70 7.23
C ASP A 269 -14.53 -27.41 6.52
N HIS A 270 -13.62 -26.46 6.25
CA HIS A 270 -13.94 -25.19 5.59
C HIS A 270 -12.83 -24.81 4.61
N PRO A 271 -12.96 -25.13 3.31
CA PRO A 271 -11.91 -24.86 2.35
C PRO A 271 -11.73 -23.35 2.14
N LEU A 272 -10.64 -22.80 2.68
CA LEU A 272 -10.22 -21.42 2.46
C LEU A 272 -9.40 -21.30 1.18
N GLY A 273 -9.55 -20.16 0.51
CA GLY A 273 -8.66 -19.72 -0.56
C GLY A 273 -7.52 -18.87 -0.01
N PHE A 274 -6.47 -18.69 -0.82
CA PHE A 274 -5.36 -17.82 -0.45
C PHE A 274 -4.77 -17.07 -1.64
N TYR A 275 -4.20 -15.91 -1.35
CA TYR A 275 -3.40 -15.12 -2.28
C TYR A 275 -2.07 -14.79 -1.64
N CYS A 276 -0.96 -15.16 -2.28
CA CYS A 276 0.37 -14.75 -1.82
C CYS A 276 0.97 -13.75 -2.82
N MET A 277 1.15 -12.50 -2.39
CA MET A 277 1.71 -11.41 -3.19
C MET A 277 3.16 -11.16 -2.76
N PRO A 278 4.16 -11.47 -3.59
CA PRO A 278 5.55 -11.11 -3.31
C PRO A 278 5.76 -9.62 -3.56
N VAL A 279 6.48 -8.97 -2.66
CA VAL A 279 6.93 -7.58 -2.78
C VAL A 279 8.44 -7.60 -3.02
N LEU A 280 8.85 -7.02 -4.15
CA LEU A 280 10.26 -7.02 -4.57
C LEU A 280 10.98 -5.80 -4.02
N HIS A 281 12.10 -6.03 -3.33
CA HIS A 281 13.05 -5.02 -2.89
C HIS A 281 14.32 -5.21 -3.71
N SER A 282 14.66 -4.21 -4.53
CA SER A 282 15.88 -4.21 -5.35
C SER A 282 16.09 -5.49 -6.17
N GLY A 283 15.00 -6.07 -6.70
CA GLY A 283 15.02 -7.28 -7.55
C GLY A 283 14.93 -8.61 -6.81
N THR A 284 14.88 -8.63 -5.47
CA THR A 284 14.67 -9.85 -4.67
C THR A 284 13.36 -9.77 -3.88
N VAL A 285 12.75 -10.91 -3.55
CA VAL A 285 11.54 -10.91 -2.71
C VAL A 285 11.93 -10.53 -1.27
N GLY A 286 11.51 -9.34 -0.84
CA GLY A 286 11.74 -8.81 0.50
C GLY A 286 10.59 -9.08 1.45
N ASN A 287 9.35 -9.10 0.93
CA ASN A 287 8.17 -9.48 1.68
C ASN A 287 7.26 -10.41 0.89
N VAL A 288 6.43 -11.18 1.60
CA VAL A 288 5.27 -11.87 1.02
C VAL A 288 4.06 -11.48 1.85
N VAL A 289 3.05 -10.93 1.21
CA VAL A 289 1.75 -10.65 1.83
C VAL A 289 0.79 -11.77 1.45
N GLN A 290 0.40 -12.57 2.44
CA GLN A 290 -0.58 -13.63 2.31
C GLN A 290 -1.94 -13.10 2.74
N LEU A 291 -2.95 -13.26 1.89
CA LEU A 291 -4.35 -13.06 2.23
C LEU A 291 -5.03 -14.43 2.24
N VAL A 292 -5.95 -14.63 3.17
CA VAL A 292 -6.74 -15.86 3.29
C VAL A 292 -8.21 -15.50 3.25
N VAL A 293 -8.96 -16.19 2.40
CA VAL A 293 -10.35 -15.82 2.08
C VAL A 293 -11.29 -17.00 2.18
N GLU A 294 -12.54 -16.68 2.47
CA GLU A 294 -13.63 -17.59 2.24
C GLU A 294 -14.02 -17.58 0.75
N PRO A 295 -14.48 -18.72 0.19
CA PRO A 295 -14.77 -18.84 -1.24
C PRO A 295 -15.81 -17.84 -1.77
N ASP A 296 -16.74 -17.41 -0.92
CA ASP A 296 -17.79 -16.42 -1.23
C ASP A 296 -17.22 -15.01 -1.42
N MET A 297 -16.25 -14.61 -0.61
CA MET A 297 -15.57 -13.32 -0.68
C MET A 297 -14.55 -13.24 -1.82
N ALA A 298 -14.15 -14.38 -2.40
CA ALA A 298 -13.14 -14.46 -3.44
C ALA A 298 -13.51 -13.73 -4.73
N VAL A 299 -14.82 -13.55 -5.01
CA VAL A 299 -15.30 -12.84 -6.21
C VAL A 299 -14.87 -11.37 -6.24
N MET A 300 -14.62 -10.76 -5.07
CA MET A 300 -14.20 -9.35 -4.99
C MET A 300 -12.69 -9.16 -5.16
N PHE A 301 -11.89 -10.21 -5.03
CA PHE A 301 -10.43 -10.12 -5.00
C PHE A 301 -9.78 -9.64 -6.31
N PRO A 302 -10.27 -10.01 -7.51
CA PRO A 302 -9.78 -9.44 -8.76
C PRO A 302 -9.86 -7.90 -8.82
N TYR A 303 -10.79 -7.30 -8.07
CA TYR A 303 -10.92 -5.86 -7.95
C TYR A 303 -10.03 -5.27 -6.86
N ILE A 304 -9.83 -5.96 -5.74
CA ILE A 304 -9.04 -5.47 -4.58
C ILE A 304 -7.54 -5.61 -4.80
N ILE A 305 -7.10 -6.75 -5.33
CA ILE A 305 -5.69 -7.13 -5.45
C ILE A 305 -4.87 -6.07 -6.20
N PRO A 306 -5.29 -5.57 -7.38
CA PRO A 306 -4.52 -4.56 -8.12
C PRO A 306 -4.25 -3.29 -7.31
N PHE A 307 -5.24 -2.78 -6.59
CA PHE A 307 -5.06 -1.59 -5.75
C PHE A 307 -4.13 -1.88 -4.57
N LEU A 308 -4.34 -2.98 -3.86
CA LEU A 308 -3.47 -3.38 -2.75
C LEU A 308 -2.02 -3.56 -3.22
N GLN A 309 -1.79 -4.11 -4.40
CA GLN A 309 -0.46 -4.23 -4.98
C GLN A 309 0.22 -2.88 -5.21
N VAL A 310 -0.51 -1.82 -5.57
CA VAL A 310 0.05 -0.48 -5.68
C VAL A 310 0.55 0.01 -4.30
N PHE A 311 -0.24 -0.15 -3.24
CA PHE A 311 0.19 0.20 -1.87
C PHE A 311 1.44 -0.59 -1.47
N LEU A 312 1.45 -1.90 -1.67
CA LEU A 312 2.60 -2.75 -1.32
C LEU A 312 3.85 -2.39 -2.13
N ARG A 313 3.69 -2.05 -3.41
CA ARG A 313 4.79 -1.62 -4.28
C ARG A 313 5.37 -0.28 -3.82
N GLU A 314 4.54 0.70 -3.46
CA GLU A 314 5.04 1.99 -2.94
C GLU A 314 5.71 1.84 -1.57
N SER A 315 5.28 0.86 -0.75
CA SER A 315 5.96 0.56 0.51
C SER A 315 7.34 -0.08 0.33
N SER A 316 7.61 -0.73 -0.79
CA SER A 316 8.81 -1.57 -0.96
C SER A 316 10.11 -0.78 -0.82
N SER A 317 10.19 0.41 -1.44
CA SER A 317 11.37 1.27 -1.40
C SER A 317 11.58 1.86 -0.01
N VAL A 318 10.50 2.19 0.70
CA VAL A 318 10.54 2.74 2.05
C VAL A 318 10.99 1.67 3.04
N ILE A 319 10.41 0.47 3.00
CA ILE A 319 10.81 -0.66 3.85
C ILE A 319 12.30 -0.98 3.61
N GLU A 320 12.73 -1.05 2.35
CA GLU A 320 14.12 -1.34 2.03
C GLU A 320 15.06 -0.23 2.51
N SER A 321 14.69 1.04 2.36
CA SER A 321 15.44 2.18 2.89
C SER A 321 15.60 2.09 4.42
N LYS A 322 14.51 1.84 5.16
CA LYS A 322 14.55 1.69 6.63
C LYS A 322 15.40 0.48 7.03
N ARG A 323 15.30 -0.65 6.33
CA ARG A 323 16.12 -1.85 6.56
C ARG A 323 17.61 -1.59 6.33
N LEU A 324 17.96 -0.85 5.27
CA LEU A 324 19.34 -0.47 5.00
C LEU A 324 19.87 0.50 6.05
N MET A 325 19.08 1.48 6.47
CA MET A 325 19.44 2.38 7.57
C MET A 325 19.66 1.62 8.88
N GLU A 326 18.78 0.66 9.22
CA GLU A 326 18.92 -0.19 10.39
C GLU A 326 20.21 -1.01 10.33
N LYS A 327 20.50 -1.65 9.20
CA LYS A 327 21.76 -2.39 8.99
C LYS A 327 22.99 -1.51 9.06
N LEU A 328 22.94 -0.31 8.48
CA LEU A 328 24.03 0.66 8.55
C LEU A 328 24.26 1.09 10.00
N ARG A 329 23.18 1.33 10.76
CA ARG A 329 23.25 1.66 12.18
C ARG A 329 23.84 0.51 12.99
N GLU A 330 23.36 -0.72 12.81
CA GLU A 330 23.91 -1.91 13.48
C GLU A 330 25.39 -2.10 13.15
N SER A 331 25.76 -2.00 11.87
CA SER A 331 27.16 -2.11 11.43
C SER A 331 28.04 -0.98 11.96
N ALA A 332 27.47 0.20 12.23
CA ALA A 332 28.20 1.33 12.80
C ALA A 332 28.38 1.23 14.31
N LEU A 333 27.57 0.41 15.00
CA LEU A 333 27.54 0.28 16.46
C LEU A 333 28.08 -1.06 16.98
N LYS A 334 28.30 -2.04 16.10
CA LYS A 334 28.88 -3.35 16.42
C LYS A 334 30.31 -3.45 15.91
N ASP A 335 31.14 -4.19 16.63
CA ASP A 335 32.45 -4.61 16.15
C ASP A 335 32.30 -5.81 15.19
N PRO A 336 32.76 -5.73 13.92
CA PRO A 336 32.51 -6.76 12.92
C PRO A 336 33.24 -8.08 13.20
N LEU A 337 34.31 -8.07 14.01
CA LEU A 337 35.07 -9.27 14.32
C LEU A 337 34.41 -10.11 15.42
N THR A 338 33.98 -9.45 16.50
CA THR A 338 33.50 -10.09 17.72
C THR A 338 31.98 -10.10 17.85
N GLY A 339 31.27 -9.23 17.11
CA GLY A 339 29.81 -9.04 17.23
C GLY A 339 29.38 -8.28 18.50
N LEU A 340 30.33 -7.85 19.33
CA LEU A 340 30.06 -7.02 20.51
C LEU A 340 29.70 -5.60 20.10
N ASN A 341 29.20 -4.80 21.05
CA ASN A 341 29.09 -3.37 20.84
C ASN A 341 30.49 -2.76 20.65
N ASN A 342 30.61 -1.72 19.83
CA ASN A 342 31.86 -0.99 19.68
C ASN A 342 31.87 0.26 20.58
N ARG A 343 33.01 0.94 20.64
CA ARG A 343 33.17 2.18 21.42
C ARG A 343 32.09 3.23 21.12
N ARG A 344 31.71 3.41 19.85
CA ARG A 344 30.68 4.39 19.45
C ARG A 344 29.30 4.06 20.07
N PHE A 345 28.95 2.79 20.20
CA PHE A 345 27.72 2.39 20.89
C PHE A 345 27.72 2.86 22.35
N LEU A 346 28.86 2.73 23.04
CA LEU A 346 28.99 3.19 24.43
C LEU A 346 28.79 4.70 24.52
N GLU A 347 29.47 5.48 23.67
CA GLU A 347 29.34 6.95 23.61
C GLU A 347 27.89 7.40 23.35
N GLU A 348 27.14 6.67 22.52
CA GLU A 348 25.71 6.95 22.28
C GLU A 348 24.80 6.56 23.46
N TYR A 349 25.18 5.55 24.25
CA TYR A 349 24.30 4.93 25.24
C TYR A 349 24.63 5.27 26.71
N GLU A 350 25.84 5.75 27.00
CA GLU A 350 26.34 6.04 28.36
C GLU A 350 25.39 6.96 29.15
N ARG A 351 24.86 8.01 28.50
CA ARG A 351 23.95 8.97 29.14
C ARG A 351 22.65 8.31 29.59
N THR A 352 22.17 7.35 28.79
CA THR A 352 20.94 6.61 29.09
C THR A 352 21.14 5.67 30.27
N ILE A 353 22.27 4.96 30.33
CA ILE A 353 22.56 4.03 31.42
C ILE A 353 22.85 4.77 32.73
N VAL A 354 23.59 5.88 32.71
CA VAL A 354 23.85 6.72 33.89
C VAL A 354 22.54 7.29 34.43
N ALA A 355 21.71 7.89 33.58
CA ALA A 355 20.41 8.44 34.00
C ALA A 355 19.45 7.35 34.50
N SER A 356 19.51 6.14 33.95
CA SER A 356 18.76 4.99 34.47
C SER A 356 19.27 4.56 35.84
N SER A 357 20.59 4.51 36.04
CA SER A 357 21.23 4.13 37.30
C SER A 357 20.87 5.09 38.42
N GLN A 358 20.98 6.39 38.18
CA GLN A 358 20.62 7.44 39.14
C GLN A 358 19.15 7.37 39.55
N ARG A 359 18.24 7.18 38.58
CA ARG A 359 16.80 7.07 38.88
C ARG A 359 16.44 5.82 39.68
N LYS A 360 17.19 4.73 39.52
CA LYS A 360 16.95 3.46 40.21
C LYS A 360 17.83 3.28 41.45
N GLU A 361 18.64 4.28 41.79
CA GLU A 361 19.64 4.20 42.87
C GLU A 361 20.56 2.97 42.74
N MET A 362 20.94 2.64 41.50
CA MET A 362 21.85 1.54 41.19
C MET A 362 23.29 2.04 41.03
N PHE A 363 24.23 1.12 41.21
CA PHE A 363 25.66 1.31 40.96
C PHE A 363 26.02 0.76 39.58
N LEU A 364 26.96 1.42 38.90
CA LEU A 364 27.55 0.89 37.67
C LEU A 364 28.99 0.48 37.93
N SER A 365 29.35 -0.78 37.71
CA SER A 365 30.76 -1.19 37.75
C SER A 365 31.32 -1.22 36.33
N VAL A 366 32.37 -0.44 36.09
CA VAL A 366 33.12 -0.41 34.83
C VAL A 366 34.34 -1.32 34.97
N LEU A 367 34.41 -2.34 34.13
CA LEU A 367 35.51 -3.29 34.05
C LEU A 367 36.26 -3.02 32.75
N MET A 368 37.44 -2.41 32.83
CA MET A 368 38.34 -2.26 31.70
C MET A 368 39.29 -3.46 31.64
N MET A 369 39.43 -4.09 30.49
CA MET A 369 40.21 -5.33 30.39
C MET A 369 40.99 -5.45 29.09
N ASP A 370 42.12 -6.16 29.18
CA ASP A 370 43.06 -6.33 28.08
C ASP A 370 43.73 -7.71 28.13
N LEU A 371 43.86 -8.34 26.98
CA LEU A 371 44.49 -9.65 26.83
C LEU A 371 46.00 -9.58 27.03
N ASP A 372 46.50 -10.32 28.02
CA ASP A 372 47.91 -10.30 28.36
C ASP A 372 48.77 -10.84 27.21
N HIS A 373 49.70 -10.00 26.75
CA HIS A 373 50.65 -10.33 25.68
C HIS A 373 49.96 -10.70 24.35
N PHE A 374 48.83 -10.08 24.00
CA PHE A 374 48.13 -10.38 22.75
C PHE A 374 48.97 -10.11 21.50
N LYS A 375 49.78 -9.04 21.48
CA LYS A 375 50.75 -8.79 20.40
C LYS A 375 51.63 -10.02 20.11
N MET A 376 52.11 -10.72 21.14
CA MET A 376 52.91 -11.94 20.98
C MET A 376 52.15 -13.08 20.31
N VAL A 377 50.82 -13.15 20.49
CA VAL A 377 49.97 -14.12 19.77
C VAL A 377 49.98 -13.84 18.29
N ASN A 378 49.76 -12.58 17.90
CA ASN A 378 49.78 -12.17 16.50
C ASN A 378 51.15 -12.40 15.87
N ASP A 379 52.23 -12.05 16.58
CA ASP A 379 53.60 -12.18 16.09
C ASP A 379 54.01 -13.66 15.93
N THR A 380 53.52 -14.56 16.80
CA THR A 380 53.91 -15.99 16.79
C THR A 380 53.01 -16.85 15.90
N HIS A 381 51.70 -16.57 15.88
CA HIS A 381 50.69 -17.44 15.27
C HIS A 381 49.93 -16.78 14.11
N GLY A 382 50.20 -15.51 13.83
CA GLY A 382 49.53 -14.73 12.80
C GLY A 382 48.17 -14.18 13.23
N HIS A 383 47.71 -13.16 12.50
CA HIS A 383 46.49 -12.43 12.81
C HIS A 383 45.22 -13.30 12.83
N GLN A 384 45.14 -14.35 12.00
CA GLN A 384 43.99 -15.26 12.01
C GLN A 384 43.79 -15.97 13.35
N VAL A 385 44.90 -16.31 14.03
CA VAL A 385 44.84 -16.91 15.37
C VAL A 385 44.48 -15.85 16.40
N GLY A 386 45.04 -14.64 16.31
CA GLY A 386 44.64 -13.52 17.17
C GLY A 386 43.15 -13.22 17.09
N ASP A 387 42.58 -13.19 15.88
CA ASP A 387 41.14 -13.03 15.64
C ASP A 387 40.30 -14.11 16.32
N ALA A 388 40.76 -15.37 16.29
CA ALA A 388 40.10 -16.47 16.98
C ALA A 388 40.15 -16.31 18.51
N VAL A 389 41.25 -15.78 19.05
CA VAL A 389 41.36 -15.45 20.48
C VAL A 389 40.36 -14.37 20.87
N LEU A 390 40.27 -13.27 20.10
CA LEU A 390 39.32 -12.18 20.36
C LEU A 390 37.86 -12.64 20.31
N LYS A 391 37.51 -13.47 19.32
CA LYS A 391 36.16 -14.07 19.23
C LYS A 391 35.85 -14.97 20.42
N SER A 392 36.82 -15.75 20.87
CA SER A 392 36.64 -16.65 22.02
C SER A 392 36.47 -15.86 23.32
N LEU A 393 37.25 -14.79 23.51
CA LEU A 393 37.07 -13.86 24.63
C LEU A 393 35.69 -13.22 24.61
N ALA A 394 35.24 -12.70 23.46
CA ALA A 394 33.91 -12.13 23.32
C ALA A 394 32.80 -13.12 23.73
N GLY A 395 32.93 -14.40 23.34
CA GLY A 395 32.03 -15.46 23.77
C GLY A 395 32.04 -15.67 25.29
N VAL A 396 33.21 -15.65 25.94
CA VAL A 396 33.32 -15.72 27.40
C VAL A 396 32.61 -14.53 28.06
N LEU A 397 32.87 -13.31 27.60
CA LEU A 397 32.25 -12.11 28.18
C LEU A 397 30.72 -12.16 28.11
N MET A 398 30.17 -12.55 26.96
CA MET A 398 28.71 -12.71 26.79
C MET A 398 28.13 -13.81 27.69
N GLN A 399 28.88 -14.86 28.02
CA GLN A 399 28.43 -15.93 28.92
C GLN A 399 28.53 -15.56 30.41
N GLN A 400 29.47 -14.68 30.77
CA GLN A 400 29.67 -14.25 32.15
C GLN A 400 28.83 -13.03 32.53
N THR A 401 28.17 -12.39 31.57
CA THR A 401 27.36 -11.19 31.75
C THR A 401 25.88 -11.46 31.49
N ARG A 402 25.01 -10.59 31.99
CA ARG A 402 23.55 -10.65 31.78
C ARG A 402 23.16 -9.84 30.55
N ALA A 403 21.96 -10.09 30.03
CA ALA A 403 21.42 -9.31 28.91
C ALA A 403 21.26 -7.80 29.21
N SER A 404 21.19 -7.42 30.49
CA SER A 404 21.14 -6.03 30.95
C SER A 404 22.51 -5.34 31.00
N ASP A 405 23.60 -6.11 30.94
CA ASP A 405 24.97 -5.58 31.02
C ASP A 405 25.46 -5.19 29.64
N LEU A 406 26.38 -4.24 29.57
CA LEU A 406 26.98 -3.82 28.31
C LEU A 406 28.35 -4.48 28.15
N VAL A 407 28.55 -5.17 27.03
CA VAL A 407 29.85 -5.71 26.64
C VAL A 407 30.30 -5.00 25.37
N VAL A 408 31.45 -4.33 25.45
CA VAL A 408 31.97 -3.44 24.42
C VAL A 408 33.40 -3.87 24.07
N ARG A 409 33.72 -3.97 22.78
CA ARG A 409 35.11 -3.94 22.31
C ARG A 409 35.53 -2.47 22.22
N TYR A 410 36.34 -2.03 23.17
CA TYR A 410 36.70 -0.63 23.33
C TYR A 410 37.84 -0.21 22.39
N GLY A 411 38.78 -1.14 22.14
CA GLY A 411 39.94 -0.94 21.27
C GLY A 411 40.33 -2.20 20.50
N GLY A 412 41.58 -2.28 20.05
CA GLY A 412 42.08 -3.42 19.26
C GLY A 412 42.04 -4.74 20.04
N GLU A 413 42.60 -4.76 21.25
CA GLU A 413 42.64 -5.90 22.17
C GLU A 413 41.95 -5.60 23.52
N GLU A 414 41.34 -4.43 23.61
CA GLU A 414 40.74 -3.88 24.83
C GLU A 414 39.22 -4.07 24.81
N PHE A 415 38.68 -4.53 25.93
CA PHE A 415 37.25 -4.72 26.14
C PHE A 415 36.82 -3.95 27.37
N MET A 416 35.55 -3.56 27.38
CA MET A 416 34.90 -2.94 28.53
C MET A 416 33.61 -3.69 28.81
N VAL A 417 33.35 -3.93 30.10
CA VAL A 417 32.05 -4.39 30.58
C VAL A 417 31.48 -3.36 31.55
N VAL A 418 30.23 -2.96 31.34
CA VAL A 418 29.48 -2.10 32.26
C VAL A 418 28.37 -2.93 32.90
N LEU A 419 28.50 -3.18 34.20
CA LEU A 419 27.58 -3.97 35.00
C LEU A 419 26.62 -3.05 35.75
N GLN A 420 25.33 -3.39 35.77
CA GLN A 420 24.32 -2.69 36.57
C GLN A 420 24.07 -3.47 37.87
N ASN A 421 24.43 -2.88 39.01
CA ASN A 421 24.40 -3.55 40.31
C ASN A 421 23.50 -2.81 41.32
N GLU A 422 22.77 -3.58 42.13
CA GLU A 422 22.00 -3.03 43.26
C GLU A 422 22.87 -2.72 44.49
N ARG A 423 24.11 -3.25 44.51
CA ARG A 423 25.04 -3.11 45.63
C ARG A 423 26.41 -2.68 45.12
N PRO A 424 27.16 -1.89 45.90
CA PRO A 424 28.52 -1.52 45.54
C PRO A 424 29.46 -2.73 45.56
N HIS A 425 30.59 -2.60 44.88
CA HIS A 425 31.71 -3.56 44.84
C HIS A 425 31.39 -4.95 44.25
N MET A 426 30.23 -5.11 43.61
CA MET A 426 29.86 -6.37 42.95
C MET A 426 30.69 -6.65 41.69
N GLY A 427 31.23 -5.60 41.05
CA GLY A 427 32.02 -5.72 39.83
C GLY A 427 33.26 -6.61 39.97
N ASN A 428 33.90 -6.62 41.15
CA ASN A 428 35.10 -7.42 41.40
C ASN A 428 34.85 -8.93 41.29
N GLN A 429 33.70 -9.41 41.75
CA GLN A 429 33.36 -10.82 41.70
C GLN A 429 33.18 -11.31 40.26
N ILE A 430 32.52 -10.49 39.43
CA ILE A 430 32.33 -10.79 38.01
C ILE A 430 33.66 -10.68 37.26
N ALA A 431 34.46 -9.65 37.56
CA ALA A 431 35.81 -9.50 37.00
C ALA A 431 36.68 -10.73 37.28
N GLU A 432 36.71 -11.21 38.52
CA GLU A 432 37.52 -12.38 38.89
C GLU A 432 37.02 -13.65 38.19
N LYS A 433 35.71 -13.82 38.10
CA LYS A 433 35.11 -14.95 37.36
C LYS A 433 35.47 -14.91 35.88
N ILE A 434 35.47 -13.74 35.26
CA ILE A 434 35.93 -13.56 33.87
C ILE A 434 37.40 -13.93 33.76
N ARG A 435 38.26 -13.37 34.62
CA ARG A 435 39.71 -13.62 34.63
C ARG A 435 40.03 -15.11 34.70
N GLU A 436 39.47 -15.80 35.69
CA GLU A 436 39.64 -17.23 35.87
C GLU A 436 39.12 -18.06 34.67
N THR A 437 38.00 -17.65 34.08
CA THR A 437 37.42 -18.36 32.93
C THR A 437 38.32 -18.22 31.71
N VAL A 438 38.89 -17.03 31.48
CA VAL A 438 39.85 -16.77 30.40
C VAL A 438 41.14 -17.55 30.62
N GLU A 439 41.68 -17.57 31.85
CA GLU A 439 42.88 -18.33 32.20
C GLU A 439 42.73 -19.83 31.90
N ARG A 440 41.53 -20.40 32.14
CA ARG A 440 41.22 -21.80 31.83
C ARG A 440 40.84 -22.04 30.36
N LEU A 441 40.58 -20.99 29.59
CA LEU A 441 40.11 -21.09 28.21
C LEU A 441 41.20 -21.70 27.32
N LYS A 442 40.80 -22.77 26.62
CA LYS A 442 41.63 -23.49 25.67
C LYS A 442 41.17 -23.18 24.25
N ILE A 443 41.98 -22.44 23.50
CA ILE A 443 41.67 -22.02 22.14
C ILE A 443 42.43 -22.93 21.18
N ASN A 444 41.70 -23.69 20.37
CA ASN A 444 42.29 -24.58 19.38
C ASN A 444 42.94 -23.75 18.27
N VAL A 445 44.23 -24.01 18.02
CA VAL A 445 45.02 -23.33 16.99
C VAL A 445 45.76 -24.38 16.14
N PRO A 446 46.17 -24.06 14.90
CA PRO A 446 47.00 -24.99 14.12
C PRO A 446 48.25 -25.39 14.92
N GLY A 447 48.42 -26.68 15.17
CA GLY A 447 49.55 -27.22 15.93
C GLY A 447 49.36 -27.33 17.45
N GLY A 448 48.17 -27.04 18.00
CA GLY A 448 47.89 -27.33 19.41
C GLY A 448 46.76 -26.50 20.03
N CYS A 449 46.93 -26.14 21.30
CA CYS A 449 46.00 -25.31 22.05
C CYS A 449 46.75 -24.11 22.63
N LEU A 450 46.18 -22.92 22.48
CA LEU A 450 46.65 -21.70 23.09
C LEU A 450 45.85 -21.40 24.36
N GLN A 451 46.54 -21.00 25.42
CA GLN A 451 45.93 -20.47 26.64
C GLN A 451 46.50 -19.07 26.87
N LYS A 452 45.63 -18.13 27.26
CA LYS A 452 45.99 -16.75 27.55
C LYS A 452 45.28 -16.27 28.81
N THR A 453 45.84 -15.22 29.40
CA THR A 453 45.31 -14.58 30.59
C THR A 453 44.82 -13.17 30.22
N ILE A 454 44.10 -12.56 31.14
CA ILE A 454 43.55 -11.23 30.99
C ILE A 454 43.82 -10.44 32.27
N SER A 455 44.14 -9.17 32.11
CA SER A 455 44.21 -8.22 33.22
C SER A 455 42.95 -7.35 33.22
N ILE A 456 42.42 -7.02 34.40
CA ILE A 456 41.17 -6.28 34.53
C ILE A 456 41.33 -5.18 35.59
N GLY A 457 40.97 -3.96 35.23
CA GLY A 457 40.77 -2.83 36.13
C GLY A 457 39.29 -2.60 36.39
N VAL A 458 38.94 -2.29 37.64
CA VAL A 458 37.54 -2.08 38.06
C VAL A 458 37.39 -0.72 38.73
N ALA A 459 36.38 0.04 38.34
CA ALA A 459 35.93 1.24 39.07
C ALA A 459 34.41 1.29 39.09
N GLU A 460 33.83 2.05 40.02
CA GLU A 460 32.39 2.06 40.26
C GLU A 460 31.78 3.45 40.28
N PHE A 461 30.67 3.64 39.57
CA PHE A 461 29.84 4.84 39.64
C PHE A 461 28.69 4.65 40.63
N PRO A 462 28.39 5.63 41.51
CA PRO A 462 29.07 6.91 41.68
C PRO A 462 30.21 6.90 42.73
N THR A 463 30.61 5.72 43.24
CA THR A 463 31.56 5.59 44.35
C THR A 463 32.94 6.18 44.06
N ASP A 464 33.50 5.84 42.90
CA ASP A 464 34.83 6.24 42.48
C ASP A 464 34.82 7.54 41.67
N GLY A 465 33.67 8.03 41.19
CA GLY A 465 33.60 9.21 40.33
C GLY A 465 32.19 9.75 40.13
N THR A 466 32.07 11.04 39.82
CA THR A 466 30.77 11.73 39.64
C THR A 466 30.27 11.74 38.20
N ASP A 467 31.10 11.32 37.26
CA ASP A 467 30.77 11.19 35.83
C ASP A 467 31.26 9.84 35.29
N PHE A 468 30.65 9.35 34.22
CA PHE A 468 30.99 8.07 33.63
C PHE A 468 32.41 8.03 33.08
N ASP A 469 32.84 9.09 32.39
CA ASP A 469 34.19 9.20 31.83
C ASP A 469 35.29 9.13 32.91
N ASP A 470 35.06 9.78 34.06
CA ASP A 470 35.97 9.74 35.21
C ASP A 470 36.10 8.31 35.78
N VAL A 471 34.99 7.57 35.85
CA VAL A 471 35.01 6.17 36.28
C VAL A 471 35.71 5.27 35.25
N VAL A 472 35.54 5.53 33.96
CA VAL A 472 36.27 4.83 32.89
C VAL A 472 37.77 5.06 33.00
N GLU A 473 38.21 6.31 33.22
CA GLU A 473 39.62 6.64 33.41
C GLU A 473 40.21 5.92 34.63
N LYS A 474 39.47 5.87 35.74
CA LYS A 474 39.88 5.15 36.96
C LYS A 474 39.96 3.64 36.76
N ALA A 475 39.04 3.06 35.98
CA ALA A 475 39.10 1.64 35.62
C ALA A 475 40.34 1.35 34.73
N ASP A 476 40.67 2.24 33.80
CA ASP A 476 41.87 2.11 32.96
C ASP A 476 43.17 2.23 33.78
N MET A 477 43.24 3.19 34.71
CA MET A 477 44.37 3.28 35.65
C MET A 477 44.54 2.00 36.48
N ALA A 478 43.44 1.40 36.93
CA ALA A 478 43.47 0.14 37.65
C ALA A 478 43.94 -1.03 36.76
N LEU A 479 43.53 -1.06 35.48
CA LEU A 479 44.01 -2.04 34.50
C LEU A 479 45.51 -1.90 34.26
N TYR A 480 46.00 -0.67 34.12
CA TYR A 480 47.42 -0.40 33.96
C TYR A 480 48.22 -0.95 35.17
N ARG A 481 47.76 -0.69 36.40
CA ARG A 481 48.36 -1.27 37.61
C ARG A 481 48.31 -2.80 37.60
N ALA A 482 47.23 -3.40 37.12
CA ALA A 482 47.12 -4.86 37.02
C ALA A 482 48.21 -5.43 36.10
N LYS A 483 48.50 -4.76 34.98
CA LYS A 483 49.58 -5.13 34.07
C LYS A 483 50.97 -4.94 34.69
N GLU A 484 51.21 -3.86 35.43
CA GLU A 484 52.50 -3.60 36.09
C GLU A 484 52.79 -4.59 37.22
N GLN A 485 51.78 -4.96 38.01
CA GLN A 485 51.98 -5.82 39.16
C GLN A 485 52.15 -7.31 38.80
N GLY A 486 52.18 -7.66 37.52
CA GLY A 486 52.46 -9.01 37.04
C GLY A 486 51.34 -9.65 36.23
N ARG A 487 50.35 -8.88 35.77
CA ARG A 487 49.25 -9.34 34.90
C ARG A 487 48.38 -10.42 35.53
N ASN A 488 47.45 -11.00 34.76
CA ASN A 488 46.53 -12.06 35.16
C ASN A 488 45.88 -11.79 36.53
N ARG A 489 45.32 -10.60 36.70
CA ARG A 489 44.70 -10.17 37.96
C ARG A 489 43.64 -9.12 37.76
N VAL A 490 42.80 -8.98 38.78
CA VAL A 490 41.84 -7.90 38.93
C VAL A 490 42.40 -6.88 39.92
N ILE A 491 42.38 -5.60 39.57
CA ILE A 491 42.64 -4.50 40.50
C ILE A 491 41.44 -3.57 40.51
N SER A 492 40.92 -3.25 41.69
CA SER A 492 39.93 -2.20 41.85
C SER A 492 40.62 -0.86 42.08
N HIS A 493 40.05 0.20 41.54
CA HIS A 493 40.36 1.54 41.98
C HIS A 493 40.01 1.68 43.48
N SER A 494 40.89 2.30 44.26
CA SER A 494 40.60 2.67 45.64
C SER A 494 41.02 4.13 45.85
N ALA A 495 40.11 4.93 46.41
CA ALA A 495 40.35 6.36 46.64
C ALA A 495 41.44 6.62 47.72
N SER A 496 41.77 5.63 48.56
CA SER A 496 42.71 5.77 49.68
C SER A 496 44.20 5.71 49.30
N GLU A 497 44.53 5.43 48.04
CA GLU A 497 45.93 5.26 47.60
C GLU A 497 46.45 6.44 46.76
N THR A 498 45.62 7.48 46.56
CA THR A 498 45.92 8.61 45.67
C THR A 498 46.73 9.75 46.32
N GLU A 499 46.95 9.73 47.65
CA GLU A 499 47.69 10.80 48.34
C GLU A 499 49.22 10.74 48.16
N ASP A 500 49.78 9.63 47.66
CA ASP A 500 51.26 9.44 47.61
C ASP A 500 51.91 9.70 46.24
N LYS A 501 51.16 10.08 45.20
CA LYS A 501 51.73 10.33 43.85
C LYS A 501 51.09 11.50 43.09
N GLU A 502 51.00 12.67 43.70
CA GLU A 502 50.99 13.93 42.95
C GLU A 502 52.43 14.25 42.50
N GLU A 503 52.85 13.70 41.36
CA GLU A 503 53.81 14.31 40.42
C GLU A 503 54.17 13.30 39.32
N GLN A 504 53.33 13.19 38.30
CA GLN A 504 53.78 12.97 36.92
C GLN A 504 52.64 13.26 35.94
N PRO A 505 52.91 13.95 34.82
CA PRO A 505 51.87 14.44 33.94
C PRO A 505 51.17 13.29 33.22
N ALA A 506 49.87 13.46 32.97
CA ALA A 506 49.08 12.62 32.08
C ALA A 506 49.88 12.28 30.82
N VAL A 507 50.18 11.00 30.65
CA VAL A 507 50.79 10.49 29.43
C VAL A 507 49.74 10.55 28.33
N HIS A 508 49.60 11.75 27.78
CA HIS A 508 48.98 11.97 26.49
C HIS A 508 49.91 11.37 25.42
N LEU A 509 49.86 10.05 25.21
CA LEU A 509 50.54 9.40 24.10
C LEU A 509 49.63 8.39 23.37
N LEU A 510 49.14 8.87 22.23
CA LEU A 510 49.03 8.14 20.96
C LEU A 510 47.91 7.11 20.81
N PHE A 511 46.66 7.56 20.95
CA PHE A 511 45.50 6.92 20.31
C PHE A 511 44.77 7.92 19.38
N LYS A 512 45.48 8.38 18.36
CA LYS A 512 44.89 8.91 17.12
C LYS A 512 45.64 8.27 15.95
N GLY A 513 45.01 7.26 15.36
CA GLY A 513 45.41 6.58 14.14
C GLY A 513 44.22 5.82 13.62
#